data_AF-A0A2V9U2L8-F1
#
_entry.id   AF-A0A2V9U2L8-F1
#
_cell.length_a   1.000
_cell.length_b   1.000
_cell.length_c   1.000
_cell.angle_alpha   90.00
_cell.angle_beta   90.00
_cell.angle_gamma   90.00
#
_symmetry.space_group_name_H-M   'P 1'
#
loop_
_entity.id
_entity.type
_entity.pdbx_description
1 polymer ?
#
loop_
_entity_poly.entity_id
_entity_poly.type
_entity_poly.pdbx_seq_one_letter_code
_entity_poly.pdbx_strand_id
1 'polypeptide(L)'
;MRRARKNSRGFTLIEMMIVVSLILILVSIALPVYNRSILRAKESVLKQDLFTLRQVISQYTLDKQKAPQTLDDVVQAGYLKVIPKDP
;
A
#
# COMPACT_ATOMS: atom_id res chain seq x y z
N MET A 1 -5.82 59.01 28.04
CA MET A 1 -5.93 57.57 27.65
C MET A 1 -5.35 57.38 26.25
N ARG A 2 -4.16 56.79 26.10
CA ARG A 2 -3.54 56.50 24.79
C ARG A 2 -3.85 55.04 24.42
N ARG A 3 -4.75 54.82 23.45
CA ARG A 3 -4.96 53.49 22.85
C ARG A 3 -3.75 53.14 21.99
N ALA A 4 -2.99 52.13 22.40
CA ALA A 4 -1.96 51.52 21.56
C ALA A 4 -2.65 50.87 20.34
N ARG A 5 -2.34 51.34 19.13
CA ARG A 5 -2.77 50.68 17.89
C ARG A 5 -2.09 49.31 17.84
N LYS A 6 -2.89 48.25 17.89
CA LYS A 6 -2.44 46.88 17.62
C LYS A 6 -2.06 46.83 16.14
N ASN A 7 -0.76 46.87 15.83
CA ASN A 7 -0.26 46.72 14.47
C ASN A 7 -0.66 45.32 13.97
N SER A 8 -1.68 45.27 13.12
CA SER A 8 -2.10 44.04 12.47
C SER A 8 -1.11 43.78 11.35
N ARG A 9 -0.11 42.93 11.61
CA ARG A 9 0.85 42.47 10.59
C ARG A 9 0.09 41.50 9.67
N GLY A 10 -0.17 41.92 8.44
CA GLY A 10 -0.71 41.07 7.38
C GLY A 10 0.38 40.23 6.72
N PHE A 11 -0.03 39.14 6.07
CA PHE A 11 0.85 38.25 5.29
C PHE A 11 1.34 38.94 4.02
N THR A 12 2.59 38.70 3.65
CA THR A 12 3.19 39.20 2.40
C THR A 12 3.11 38.16 1.29
N LEU A 13 3.15 38.60 0.03
CA LEU A 13 3.22 37.71 -1.13
C LEU A 13 4.48 36.85 -1.09
N ILE A 14 5.60 37.42 -0.64
CA ILE A 14 6.88 36.71 -0.55
C ILE A 14 6.85 35.57 0.48
N GLU A 15 6.16 35.75 1.61
CA GLU A 15 5.98 34.66 2.58
C GLU A 15 5.17 33.51 1.99
N MET A 16 4.10 33.79 1.25
CA MET A 16 3.33 32.75 0.58
C MET A 16 4.14 32.03 -0.50
N MET A 17 4.99 32.75 -1.25
CA MET A 17 5.88 32.12 -2.24
C MET A 17 6.84 31.14 -1.57
N ILE A 18 7.48 31.54 -0.47
CA ILE A 18 8.41 30.66 0.28
C ILE A 18 7.67 29.42 0.80
N VAL A 19 6.47 29.59 1.36
CA VAL A 19 5.67 28.47 1.88
C VAL A 19 5.29 27.50 0.76
N VAL A 20 4.79 27.99 -0.38
CA VAL A 20 4.43 27.14 -1.52
C VAL A 20 5.67 26.43 -2.07
N SER A 21 6.81 27.11 -2.19
CA SER A 21 8.06 26.49 -2.62
C SER A 21 8.48 25.34 -1.69
N LEU A 22 8.38 25.52 -0.36
CA LEU A 22 8.68 24.47 0.60
C LEU A 22 7.72 23.28 0.47
N ILE A 23 6.41 23.54 0.31
CA ILE A 23 5.41 22.48 0.10
C ILE A 23 5.75 21.67 -1.17
N LEU A 24 6.09 22.34 -2.28
CA LEU A 24 6.43 21.67 -3.53
C LEU A 24 7.69 20.80 -3.41
N ILE A 25 8.71 21.25 -2.68
CA ILE A 25 9.91 20.45 -2.40
C ILE A 25 9.55 19.18 -1.62
N LEU A 26 8.73 19.31 -0.56
CA LEU A 26 8.29 18.17 0.23
C LEU A 26 7.46 17.17 -0.59
N VAL A 27 6.49 17.66 -1.37
CA VAL A 27 5.62 16.83 -2.22
C VAL A 27 6.42 16.06 -3.27
N SER A 28 7.43 16.71 -3.87
CA SER A 28 8.29 16.09 -4.89
C SER A 28 9.01 14.84 -4.38
N ILE A 29 9.37 14.80 -3.09
CA ILE A 29 10.00 13.64 -2.44
C ILE A 29 8.95 12.67 -1.87
N ALA A 30 7.85 13.19 -1.31
CA ALA A 30 6.84 12.39 -0.65
C ALA A 30 6.09 11.46 -1.62
N LEU A 31 5.71 11.93 -2.82
CA LEU A 31 4.95 11.15 -3.80
C LEU A 31 5.65 9.86 -4.26
N PRO A 32 6.92 9.87 -4.72
CA PRO A 32 7.59 8.64 -5.14
C PRO A 32 7.80 7.67 -3.96
N VAL A 33 8.05 8.18 -2.76
CA VAL A 33 8.18 7.34 -1.54
C VAL A 33 6.85 6.66 -1.20
N TYR A 34 5.74 7.40 -1.25
CA TYR A 34 4.40 6.87 -1.01
C TYR A 34 4.06 5.77 -2.01
N ASN A 35 4.25 6.01 -3.31
CA ASN A 35 3.99 5.01 -4.35
C ASN A 35 4.83 3.73 -4.17
N ARG A 36 6.11 3.87 -3.80
CA ARG A 36 6.96 2.72 -3.48
C ARG A 36 6.47 1.95 -2.26
N SER A 37 5.95 2.63 -1.25
CA SER A 37 5.39 1.99 -0.06
C SER A 37 4.15 1.16 -0.40
N ILE A 38 3.25 1.71 -1.22
CA ILE A 38 2.07 0.98 -1.71
C ILE A 38 2.48 -0.25 -2.53
N LEU A 39 3.44 -0.11 -3.45
CA LEU A 39 3.94 -1.23 -4.25
C LEU A 39 4.52 -2.34 -3.34
N ARG A 40 5.34 -1.97 -2.36
CA ARG A 40 5.91 -2.92 -1.40
C ARG A 40 4.84 -3.64 -0.57
N ALA A 41 3.77 -2.92 -0.18
CA ALA A 41 2.66 -3.53 0.52
C ALA A 41 1.95 -4.57 -0.35
N LYS A 42 1.67 -4.23 -1.62
CA LYS A 42 1.09 -5.18 -2.60
C LYS A 42 1.98 -6.39 -2.82
N GLU A 43 3.28 -6.19 -3.01
CA GLU A 43 4.25 -7.28 -3.14
C GLU A 43 4.32 -8.17 -1.91
N SER A 44 4.19 -7.59 -0.71
CA SER A 44 4.17 -8.36 0.55
C SER A 44 2.93 -9.24 0.64
N VAL A 45 1.75 -8.71 0.27
CA VAL A 45 0.51 -9.48 0.21
C VAL A 45 0.62 -10.59 -0.82
N LEU A 46 1.08 -10.27 -2.04
CA LEU A 46 1.28 -11.25 -3.10
C LEU A 46 2.24 -12.38 -2.68
N LYS A 47 3.35 -12.05 -2.02
CA LYS A 47 4.29 -13.07 -1.51
C LYS A 47 3.63 -13.99 -0.49
N GLN A 48 2.81 -13.43 0.39
CA GLN A 48 2.08 -14.21 1.39
C GLN A 48 1.07 -15.14 0.73
N ASP A 49 0.31 -14.63 -0.24
CA ASP A 49 -0.69 -15.41 -0.97
C ASP A 49 -0.04 -16.56 -1.75
N LEU A 50 1.07 -16.31 -2.44
CA LEU A 50 1.83 -17.35 -3.15
C LEU A 50 2.38 -18.41 -2.20
N PHE A 51 2.86 -18.00 -1.01
CA PHE A 51 3.32 -18.94 0.01
C PHE A 51 2.19 -19.85 0.51
N THR A 52 1.03 -19.26 0.81
CA THR A 52 -0.18 -19.99 1.23
C THR A 52 -0.65 -20.95 0.14
N LEU A 53 -0.71 -20.51 -1.12
CA LEU A 53 -1.08 -21.37 -2.25
C LEU A 53 -0.11 -22.56 -2.40
N ARG A 54 1.20 -22.31 -2.31
CA ARG A 54 2.21 -23.38 -2.37
C ARG A 54 2.03 -24.40 -1.23
N GLN A 55 1.79 -23.93 -0.02
CA GLN A 55 1.57 -24.81 1.13
C GLN A 55 0.35 -25.69 0.92
N VAL A 56 -0.74 -25.10 0.42
CA VAL A 56 -1.98 -25.81 0.17
C VAL A 56 -1.84 -26.82 -0.98
N ILE A 57 -1.16 -26.46 -2.08
CA ILE A 57 -0.86 -27.39 -3.17
C ILE A 57 -0.03 -28.58 -2.65
N SER A 58 0.94 -28.32 -1.77
CA SER A 58 1.75 -29.37 -1.15
C SER A 58 0.88 -30.30 -0.31
N GLN A 59 -0.05 -29.75 0.49
CA GLN A 59 -0.96 -30.54 1.32
C GLN A 59 -1.89 -31.41 0.46
N TYR A 60 -2.49 -30.83 -0.59
CA TYR A 60 -3.30 -31.58 -1.55
C TYR A 60 -2.52 -32.73 -2.18
N THR A 61 -1.27 -32.47 -2.58
CA THR A 61 -0.41 -33.47 -3.24
C THR A 61 -0.05 -34.61 -2.29
N LEU A 62 0.17 -34.32 -1.01
CA LEU A 62 0.41 -35.35 0.02
C LEU A 62 -0.83 -36.23 0.23
N ASP A 63 -2.01 -35.62 0.30
CA ASP A 63 -3.25 -36.33 0.62
C ASP A 63 -3.81 -37.13 -0.57
N LYS A 64 -3.67 -36.60 -1.79
CA LYS A 64 -4.22 -37.21 -3.03
C LYS A 64 -3.17 -37.95 -3.85
N GLN A 65 -1.90 -37.92 -3.45
CA GLN A 65 -0.75 -38.45 -4.20
C GLN A 65 -0.65 -37.93 -5.65
N LYS A 66 -1.30 -36.81 -5.94
CA LYS A 66 -1.38 -36.21 -7.27
C LYS A 66 -1.41 -34.70 -7.12
N ALA A 67 -0.63 -34.01 -7.95
CA ALA A 67 -0.65 -32.55 -8.00
C ALA A 67 -1.99 -32.05 -8.59
N PRO A 68 -2.53 -30.93 -8.08
CA PRO A 68 -3.73 -30.32 -8.65
C PRO A 68 -3.45 -29.86 -10.08
N GLN A 69 -4.41 -30.04 -10.98
CA GLN A 69 -4.31 -29.58 -12.38
C GLN A 69 -4.84 -28.17 -12.52
N THR A 70 -5.76 -27.77 -11.64
CA THR A 70 -6.34 -26.42 -11.59
C THR A 70 -6.40 -25.90 -10.15
N LEU A 71 -6.50 -24.58 -9.99
CA LEU A 71 -6.74 -23.97 -8.67
C LEU A 71 -8.12 -24.35 -8.12
N ASP A 72 -9.08 -24.69 -8.98
CA ASP A 72 -10.41 -25.15 -8.60
C ASP A 72 -10.39 -26.51 -7.91
N ASP A 73 -9.47 -27.42 -8.30
CA ASP A 73 -9.30 -28.73 -7.65
C ASP A 73 -8.99 -28.58 -6.15
N VAL A 74 -8.23 -27.53 -5.82
CA VAL A 74 -7.80 -27.20 -4.46
C VAL A 74 -8.95 -26.57 -3.64
N VAL A 75 -9.75 -25.73 -4.28
CA VAL A 75 -10.93 -25.09 -3.68
C VAL A 75 -12.03 -26.13 -3.42
N GLN A 76 -12.33 -26.98 -4.40
CA GLN A 76 -13.33 -28.04 -4.29
C GLN A 76 -12.94 -29.10 -3.27
N ALA A 77 -11.65 -29.39 -3.13
CA ALA A 77 -11.15 -30.30 -2.10
C ALA A 77 -11.11 -29.68 -0.69
N GLY A 78 -11.53 -28.42 -0.54
CA GLY A 78 -11.73 -27.76 0.75
C GLY A 78 -10.47 -27.21 1.41
N TYR A 79 -9.32 -27.27 0.74
CA TYR A 79 -8.06 -26.76 1.29
C TYR A 79 -7.93 -25.24 1.14
N LEU A 80 -8.74 -24.61 0.28
CA LEU A 80 -8.80 -23.16 0.09
C LEU A 80 -10.27 -22.71 0.03
N LYS A 81 -10.66 -21.70 0.82
CA LYS A 81 -12.04 -21.20 0.83
C LYS A 81 -12.37 -20.34 -0.40
N VAL A 82 -11.41 -19.51 -0.83
CA VAL A 82 -11.50 -18.61 -1.99
C VAL A 82 -10.09 -18.38 -2.52
N ILE A 83 -9.91 -18.29 -3.84
CA ILE A 83 -8.63 -17.94 -4.46
C ILE A 83 -8.29 -16.48 -4.11
N PRO A 84 -7.11 -16.18 -3.51
CA PRO A 84 -6.69 -14.82 -3.27
C PRO A 84 -6.68 -14.00 -4.57
N LYS A 85 -7.25 -12.80 -4.54
CA LYS A 85 -7.30 -11.90 -5.69
C LYS A 85 -6.01 -11.07 -5.72
N ASP A 86 -5.38 -10.98 -6.88
CA ASP A 86 -4.16 -10.18 -7.06
C ASP A 86 -4.39 -8.70 -6.64
N PRO A 87 -3.50 -8.13 -5.79
CA PRO A 87 -3.68 -6.82 -5.18
C PRO A 87 -3.32 -5.60 -6.06
#